data_AF-A0A117ITH0-F1
#
_entry.id   AF-A0A117ITH0-F1
#
_cell.length_a   1.000
_cell.length_b   1.000
_cell.length_c   1.000
_cell.angle_alpha   90.00
_cell.angle_beta   90.00
_cell.angle_gamma   90.00
#
_symmetry.space_group_name_H-M   'P 1'
#
loop_
_entity.id
_entity.type
_entity.pdbx_description
1 polymer ?
#
loop_
_entity_poly.entity_id
_entity_poly.type
_entity_poly.pdbx_seq_one_letter_code
_entity_poly.pdbx_strand_id
1 'polypeptide(L)'
;MNWGRGSGSPGGRPREDCSKYRGSFSRGEPNVFLLKEALGNCSGAIKKELKERFESALRELENGKGFFGQTPEKRLEWAIWVSAYLVALNLKTNQVRKVLELARNIELDFKNYSAKEEDTKAKLARMRFLMAYAVGKAEKQKEREPLEAIHRVLDPLLKELMENPDRKLYKIFYDFVQAVIAYHRFFGGSDK
;
A
#
# COMPACT_ATOMS: atom_id res chain seq x y z
N MET A 1 -50.76 -0.86 -39.88
CA MET A 1 -50.05 -1.81 -38.98
C MET A 1 -48.74 -1.15 -38.57
N ASN A 2 -48.65 -0.74 -37.31
CA ASN A 2 -47.53 0.03 -36.77
C ASN A 2 -46.69 -0.90 -35.87
N TRP A 3 -45.43 -1.12 -36.20
CA TRP A 3 -44.51 -1.94 -35.41
C TRP A 3 -43.73 -1.05 -34.45
N GLY A 4 -44.24 -0.88 -33.22
CA GLY A 4 -43.52 -0.23 -32.14
C GLY A 4 -42.41 -1.14 -31.62
N ARG A 5 -41.14 -0.80 -31.91
CA ARG A 5 -39.98 -1.41 -31.26
C ARG A 5 -39.82 -0.79 -29.88
N GLY A 6 -40.18 -1.56 -28.84
CA GLY A 6 -39.82 -1.23 -27.46
C GLY A 6 -38.31 -1.35 -27.28
N SER A 7 -37.65 -0.21 -27.05
CA SER A 7 -36.27 -0.14 -26.60
C SER A 7 -36.22 -0.50 -25.11
N GLY A 8 -36.05 -1.79 -24.81
CA GLY A 8 -35.64 -2.22 -23.48
C GLY A 8 -34.19 -1.83 -23.24
N SER A 9 -33.95 -0.77 -22.46
CA SER A 9 -32.61 -0.43 -21.98
C SER A 9 -32.07 -1.55 -21.08
N PRO A 10 -30.79 -1.96 -21.23
CA PRO A 10 -30.21 -2.98 -20.37
C PRO A 10 -30.12 -2.44 -18.94
N GLY A 11 -30.61 -3.23 -17.98
CA GLY A 11 -30.57 -2.92 -16.55
C GLY A 11 -29.18 -2.49 -16.10
N GLY A 12 -29.03 -1.18 -15.84
CA GLY A 12 -27.90 -0.66 -15.08
C GLY A 12 -27.98 -1.24 -13.67
N ARG A 13 -26.86 -1.79 -13.17
CA ARG A 13 -26.78 -2.17 -11.75
C ARG A 13 -27.24 -0.98 -10.91
N PRO A 14 -28.05 -1.19 -9.87
CA PRO A 14 -28.45 -0.09 -8.98
C PRO A 14 -27.19 0.66 -8.55
N ARG A 15 -27.20 2.00 -8.68
CA ARG A 15 -26.13 2.83 -8.12
C ARG A 15 -26.12 2.55 -6.62
N GLU A 16 -25.10 1.87 -6.13
CA GLU A 16 -24.95 1.60 -4.70
C GLU A 16 -24.85 2.93 -3.94
N ASP A 17 -25.61 3.03 -2.86
CA ASP A 17 -25.58 4.19 -1.99
C ASP A 17 -24.29 4.18 -1.15
N CYS A 18 -23.32 5.00 -1.57
CA CYS A 18 -22.05 5.17 -0.89
C CYS A 18 -22.13 6.10 0.33
N SER A 19 -23.29 6.72 0.62
CA SER A 19 -23.44 7.67 1.74
C SER A 19 -23.16 7.01 3.09
N LYS A 20 -23.46 5.72 3.24
CA LYS A 20 -23.23 4.92 4.44
C LYS A 20 -21.77 4.85 4.89
N TYR A 21 -20.81 5.07 3.98
CA TYR A 21 -19.37 5.01 4.29
C TYR A 21 -18.76 6.37 4.66
N ARG A 22 -19.51 7.47 4.46
CA ARG A 22 -18.97 8.81 4.72
C ARG A 22 -18.68 8.98 6.21
N GLY A 23 -17.47 9.41 6.53
CA GLY A 23 -16.97 9.62 7.89
C GLY A 23 -16.65 8.32 8.65
N SER A 24 -16.92 7.15 8.06
CA SER A 24 -16.74 5.85 8.72
C SER A 24 -15.26 5.52 8.98
N PHE A 25 -14.34 6.19 8.29
CA PHE A 25 -12.90 5.95 8.40
C PHE A 25 -12.14 7.11 9.03
N SER A 26 -12.86 8.09 9.59
CA SER A 26 -12.25 9.30 10.15
C SER A 26 -11.59 9.09 11.51
N ARG A 27 -12.01 8.09 12.29
CA ARG A 27 -11.53 7.82 13.66
C ARG A 27 -11.48 6.32 13.98
N GLY A 28 -10.56 5.95 14.86
CA GLY A 28 -10.47 4.60 15.43
C GLY A 28 -9.64 3.61 14.62
N GLU A 29 -9.68 2.36 15.08
CA GLU A 29 -9.02 1.23 14.41
C GLU A 29 -9.71 0.89 13.08
N PRO A 30 -8.96 0.42 12.08
CA PRO A 30 -9.51 0.09 10.77
C PRO A 30 -10.43 -1.12 10.84
N ASN A 31 -11.70 -0.94 10.43
CA ASN A 31 -12.59 -2.06 10.15
C ASN A 31 -12.30 -2.61 8.75
N VAL A 32 -11.53 -3.70 8.69
CA VAL A 32 -11.07 -4.31 7.43
C VAL A 32 -12.21 -4.79 6.53
N PHE A 33 -13.32 -5.26 7.09
CA PHE A 33 -14.47 -5.72 6.29
C PHE A 33 -15.23 -4.55 5.68
N LEU A 34 -15.46 -3.49 6.47
CA LEU A 34 -16.09 -2.27 5.98
C LEU A 34 -15.23 -1.58 4.91
N LEU A 35 -13.90 -1.55 5.11
CA LEU A 35 -12.96 -1.05 4.12
C LEU A 35 -13.03 -1.84 2.81
N LYS A 36 -13.07 -3.18 2.88
CA LYS A 36 -13.19 -4.04 1.71
C LYS A 36 -14.47 -3.79 0.94
N GLU A 37 -15.61 -3.71 1.63
CA GLU A 37 -16.90 -3.42 1.03
C GLU A 37 -16.90 -2.05 0.35
N ALA A 38 -16.39 -1.03 1.05
CA ALA A 38 -16.34 0.34 0.56
C ALA A 38 -15.36 0.51 -0.62
N LEU A 39 -14.22 -0.17 -0.62
CA LEU A 39 -13.25 -0.12 -1.73
C LEU A 39 -13.76 -0.83 -2.99
N GLY A 40 -14.52 -1.91 -2.85
CA GLY A 40 -15.09 -2.63 -3.99
C GLY A 40 -16.10 -1.80 -4.78
N ASN A 41 -16.92 -1.02 -4.07
CA ASN A 41 -18.11 -0.40 -4.64
C ASN A 41 -18.06 1.13 -4.66
N CYS A 42 -17.29 1.74 -3.75
CA CYS A 42 -17.35 3.16 -3.41
C CYS A 42 -15.96 3.81 -3.23
N SER A 43 -14.91 3.26 -3.85
CA SER A 43 -13.52 3.75 -3.66
C SER A 43 -13.35 5.25 -3.89
N GLY A 44 -14.03 5.82 -4.90
CA GLY A 44 -14.02 7.25 -5.17
C GLY A 44 -14.64 8.11 -4.06
N ALA A 45 -15.68 7.61 -3.38
CA ALA A 45 -16.38 8.35 -2.33
C ALA A 45 -15.55 8.45 -1.03
N ILE A 46 -14.73 7.44 -0.77
CA ILE A 46 -13.94 7.34 0.47
C ILE A 46 -12.46 7.75 0.26
N LYS A 47 -12.02 7.98 -0.98
CA LYS A 47 -10.62 8.27 -1.32
C LYS A 47 -10.04 9.43 -0.50
N LYS A 48 -10.83 10.46 -0.21
CA LYS A 48 -10.39 11.61 0.61
C LYS A 48 -10.10 11.19 2.06
N GLU A 49 -11.00 10.45 2.69
CA GLU A 49 -10.82 9.96 4.06
C GLU A 49 -9.62 9.00 4.15
N LEU A 50 -9.48 8.09 3.18
CA LEU A 50 -8.32 7.20 3.11
C LEU A 50 -7.01 7.97 2.94
N LYS A 51 -7.01 9.03 2.14
CA LYS A 51 -5.83 9.91 2.01
C LYS A 51 -5.48 10.56 3.34
N GLU A 52 -6.46 11.09 4.08
CA GLU A 52 -6.21 11.70 5.38
C GLU A 52 -5.62 10.70 6.40
N ARG A 53 -6.13 9.47 6.42
CA ARG A 53 -5.57 8.38 7.25
C ARG A 53 -4.18 7.95 6.80
N PHE A 54 -3.95 7.85 5.49
CA PHE A 54 -2.63 7.59 4.92
C PHE A 54 -1.60 8.65 5.33
N GLU A 55 -1.94 9.94 5.20
CA GLU A 55 -1.05 11.03 5.59
C GLU A 55 -0.83 11.07 7.12
N SER A 56 -1.82 10.68 7.93
CA SER A 56 -1.62 10.49 9.37
C SER A 56 -0.62 9.37 9.65
N ALA A 57 -0.78 8.21 8.99
CA ALA A 57 0.15 7.10 9.11
C ALA A 57 1.58 7.51 8.69
N LEU A 58 1.74 8.24 7.59
CA LEU A 58 3.04 8.77 7.18
C LEU A 58 3.67 9.69 8.23
N ARG A 59 2.91 10.63 8.78
CA ARG A 59 3.41 11.52 9.85
C ARG A 59 3.80 10.73 11.10
N GLU A 60 3.07 9.68 11.45
CA GLU A 60 3.40 8.83 12.60
C GLU A 60 4.60 7.91 12.32
N LEU A 61 4.80 7.48 11.08
CA LEU A 61 6.01 6.76 10.65
C LEU A 61 7.26 7.65 10.77
N GLU A 62 7.12 8.94 10.50
CA GLU A 62 8.21 9.93 10.53
C GLU A 62 8.48 10.53 11.93
N ASN A 63 7.52 10.51 12.86
CA ASN A 63 7.62 11.17 14.18
C ASN A 63 7.75 10.19 15.37
N GLY A 64 8.60 10.51 16.35
CA GLY A 64 8.64 9.83 17.67
C GLY A 64 9.67 8.70 17.80
N LYS A 65 9.24 7.50 18.24
CA LYS A 65 10.08 6.29 18.37
C LYS A 65 10.46 5.63 17.03
N GLY A 66 10.11 6.27 15.90
CA GLY A 66 10.20 5.70 14.56
C GLY A 66 9.29 4.49 14.35
N PHE A 67 9.25 3.97 13.13
CA PHE A 67 8.46 2.78 12.78
C PHE A 67 8.90 1.53 13.56
N PHE A 68 10.21 1.35 13.74
CA PHE A 68 10.76 0.13 14.33
C PHE A 68 10.58 0.04 15.85
N GLY A 69 10.35 1.17 16.53
CA GLY A 69 10.06 1.21 17.95
C GLY A 69 8.59 0.96 18.32
N GLN A 70 7.73 0.69 17.34
CA GLN A 70 6.28 0.53 17.55
C GLN A 70 5.85 -0.92 17.74
N THR A 71 4.69 -1.06 18.40
CA THR A 71 4.09 -2.38 18.61
C THR A 71 3.67 -3.03 17.28
N PRO A 72 3.58 -4.37 17.23
CA PRO A 72 3.10 -5.08 16.05
C PRO A 72 1.71 -4.62 15.59
N GLU A 73 0.80 -4.33 16.52
CA GLU A 73 -0.57 -3.90 16.26
C GLU A 73 -0.59 -2.55 15.54
N LYS A 74 0.25 -1.61 15.99
CA LYS A 74 0.34 -0.29 15.36
C LYS A 74 0.91 -0.36 13.95
N ARG A 75 1.93 -1.19 13.73
CA ARG A 75 2.49 -1.45 12.39
C ARG A 75 1.46 -2.11 11.47
N LEU A 76 0.64 -3.01 12.00
CA LEU A 76 -0.45 -3.63 11.27
C LEU A 76 -1.53 -2.62 10.89
N GLU A 77 -1.88 -1.71 11.81
CA GLU A 77 -2.81 -0.60 11.54
C GLU A 77 -2.34 0.26 10.37
N TRP A 78 -1.07 0.68 10.39
CA TRP A 78 -0.49 1.44 9.28
C TRP A 78 -0.50 0.63 7.98
N ALA A 79 -0.19 -0.67 8.03
CA ALA A 79 -0.22 -1.52 6.85
C ALA A 79 -1.62 -1.57 6.23
N ILE A 80 -2.68 -1.61 7.04
CA ILE A 80 -4.07 -1.58 6.58
C ILE A 80 -4.40 -0.26 5.89
N TRP A 81 -4.09 0.88 6.52
CA TRP A 81 -4.39 2.20 5.94
C TRP A 81 -3.62 2.46 4.65
N VAL A 82 -2.33 2.10 4.63
CA VAL A 82 -1.51 2.16 3.42
C VAL A 82 -2.13 1.31 2.32
N SER A 83 -2.44 0.04 2.60
CA SER A 83 -3.04 -0.87 1.62
C SER A 83 -4.36 -0.37 1.04
N ALA A 84 -5.26 0.11 1.91
CA ALA A 84 -6.55 0.64 1.50
C ALA A 84 -6.40 1.84 0.57
N TYR A 85 -5.49 2.77 0.90
CA TYR A 85 -5.22 3.93 0.06
C TYR A 85 -4.58 3.54 -1.28
N LEU A 86 -3.63 2.58 -1.28
CA LEU A 86 -3.02 2.08 -2.52
C LEU A 86 -4.05 1.44 -3.45
N VAL A 87 -5.03 0.70 -2.91
CA VAL A 87 -6.15 0.17 -3.70
C VAL A 87 -7.03 1.28 -4.24
N ALA A 88 -7.33 2.31 -3.45
CA ALA A 88 -8.09 3.48 -3.91
C ALA A 88 -7.36 4.28 -5.01
N LEU A 89 -6.03 4.17 -5.09
CA LEU A 89 -5.20 4.70 -6.16
C LEU A 89 -5.06 3.77 -7.37
N ASN A 90 -5.67 2.58 -7.34
CA ASN A 90 -5.54 1.53 -8.36
C ASN A 90 -4.08 1.08 -8.57
N LEU A 91 -3.29 0.97 -7.50
CA LEU A 91 -1.96 0.38 -7.59
C LEU A 91 -2.07 -1.08 -8.08
N LYS A 92 -1.26 -1.45 -9.08
CA LYS A 92 -1.30 -2.81 -9.64
C LYS A 92 -0.53 -3.76 -8.75
N THR A 93 -1.06 -4.96 -8.53
CA THR A 93 -0.39 -5.99 -7.71
C THR A 93 1.01 -6.36 -8.25
N ASN A 94 1.21 -6.33 -9.57
CA ASN A 94 2.52 -6.55 -10.18
C ASN A 94 3.56 -5.48 -9.79
N GLN A 95 3.16 -4.25 -9.51
CA GLN A 95 4.07 -3.20 -9.05
C GLN A 95 4.48 -3.45 -7.59
N VAL A 96 3.54 -3.86 -6.73
CA VAL A 96 3.81 -4.19 -5.32
C VAL A 96 4.62 -5.48 -5.18
N ARG A 97 4.38 -6.48 -6.04
CA ARG A 97 5.12 -7.76 -6.04
C ARG A 97 6.61 -7.55 -6.30
N LYS A 98 7.00 -6.62 -7.18
CA LYS A 98 8.42 -6.29 -7.42
C LYS A 98 9.11 -5.76 -6.16
N VAL A 99 8.43 -4.93 -5.39
CA VAL A 99 8.94 -4.42 -4.10
C VAL A 99 9.16 -5.58 -3.12
N LEU A 100 8.21 -6.51 -3.05
CA LEU A 100 8.35 -7.72 -2.21
C LEU A 100 9.48 -8.62 -2.65
N GLU A 101 9.67 -8.83 -3.96
CA GLU A 101 10.75 -9.65 -4.49
C GLU A 101 12.12 -9.10 -4.10
N LEU A 102 12.29 -7.78 -4.19
CA LEU A 102 13.51 -7.10 -3.73
C LEU A 102 13.72 -7.30 -2.22
N ALA A 103 12.69 -7.13 -1.41
CA ALA A 103 12.78 -7.34 0.03
C ALA A 103 13.05 -8.81 0.39
N ARG A 104 12.38 -9.75 -0.27
CA ARG A 104 12.56 -11.19 -0.05
C ARG A 104 14.00 -11.62 -0.32
N ASN A 105 14.64 -11.10 -1.37
CA ASN A 105 16.01 -11.46 -1.69
C ASN A 105 16.97 -11.06 -0.56
N ILE A 106 16.80 -9.86 0.00
CA ILE A 106 17.61 -9.40 1.14
C ILE A 106 17.35 -10.27 2.39
N GLU A 107 16.09 -10.65 2.67
CA GLU A 107 15.77 -11.57 3.78
C GLU A 107 16.46 -12.94 3.64
N LEU A 108 16.52 -13.48 2.41
CA LEU A 108 17.19 -14.76 2.15
C LEU A 108 18.69 -14.66 2.42
N ASP A 109 19.32 -13.55 2.05
CA ASP A 109 20.75 -13.32 2.32
C ASP A 109 21.05 -13.25 3.83
N PHE A 110 20.16 -12.64 4.61
CA PHE A 110 20.24 -12.62 6.07
C PHE A 110 20.06 -14.00 6.70
N LYS A 111 19.22 -14.87 6.13
CA LYS A 111 19.01 -16.23 6.63
C LYS A 111 20.18 -17.16 6.37
N ASN A 112 20.87 -16.98 5.24
CA ASN A 112 21.96 -17.84 4.83
C ASN A 112 23.32 -17.49 5.47
N TYR A 113 23.37 -16.52 6.38
CA TYR A 113 24.60 -15.98 7.00
C TYR A 113 25.68 -15.55 5.98
N SER A 114 25.29 -15.38 4.72
CA SER A 114 26.18 -15.09 3.59
C SER A 114 26.28 -13.59 3.32
N ALA A 115 25.43 -12.77 3.94
CA ALA A 115 25.42 -11.33 3.75
C ALA A 115 26.49 -10.65 4.62
N LYS A 116 27.44 -9.95 3.99
CA LYS A 116 28.19 -8.90 4.69
C LYS A 116 27.29 -7.68 4.87
N GLU A 117 27.58 -6.86 5.87
CA GLU A 117 26.83 -5.62 6.13
C GLU A 117 26.83 -4.69 4.90
N GLU A 118 27.97 -4.55 4.22
CA GLU A 118 28.13 -3.76 3.00
C GLU A 118 27.23 -4.27 1.86
N ASP A 119 27.11 -5.60 1.70
CA ASP A 119 26.23 -6.20 0.68
C ASP A 119 24.76 -5.88 0.96
N THR A 120 24.38 -5.84 2.24
CA THR A 120 23.03 -5.47 2.67
C THR A 120 22.75 -4.00 2.37
N LYS A 121 23.65 -3.09 2.76
CA LYS A 121 23.50 -1.65 2.46
C LYS A 121 23.41 -1.40 0.96
N ALA A 122 24.23 -2.08 0.15
CA ALA A 122 24.18 -1.97 -1.31
C ALA A 122 22.82 -2.43 -1.88
N LYS A 123 22.24 -3.52 -1.36
CA LYS A 123 20.92 -4.00 -1.77
C LYS A 123 19.79 -3.08 -1.35
N LEU A 124 19.84 -2.52 -0.14
CA LEU A 124 18.89 -1.51 0.33
C LEU A 124 18.97 -0.24 -0.54
N ALA A 125 20.18 0.24 -0.83
CA ALA A 125 20.39 1.37 -1.73
C ALA A 125 19.83 1.09 -3.15
N ARG A 126 20.05 -0.13 -3.67
CA ARG A 126 19.48 -0.56 -4.95
C ARG A 126 17.94 -0.58 -4.91
N MET A 127 17.34 -1.02 -3.82
CA MET A 127 15.89 -1.01 -3.65
C MET A 127 15.34 0.43 -3.72
N ARG A 128 15.95 1.37 -2.99
CA ARG A 128 15.59 2.80 -3.04
C ARG A 128 15.69 3.37 -4.47
N PHE A 129 16.82 3.14 -5.12
CA PHE A 129 17.05 3.56 -6.51
C PHE A 129 15.99 3.01 -7.47
N LEU A 130 15.65 1.72 -7.37
CA LEU A 130 14.66 1.09 -8.25
C LEU A 130 13.25 1.66 -8.04
N MET A 131 12.88 1.98 -6.81
CA MET A 131 11.58 2.62 -6.54
C MET A 131 11.55 4.05 -7.09
N ALA A 132 12.61 4.85 -6.88
CA ALA A 132 12.71 6.20 -7.43
C ALA A 132 12.66 6.18 -8.97
N TYR A 133 13.37 5.25 -9.60
CA TYR A 133 13.31 5.04 -11.05
C TYR A 133 11.91 4.63 -11.52
N ALA A 134 11.22 3.75 -10.80
CA ALA A 134 9.86 3.34 -11.14
C ALA A 134 8.88 4.52 -11.09
N VAL A 135 9.01 5.40 -10.09
CA VAL A 135 8.25 6.65 -10.00
C VAL A 135 8.58 7.58 -11.18
N GLY A 136 9.87 7.82 -11.45
CA GLY A 136 10.30 8.73 -12.51
C GLY A 136 9.97 8.26 -13.92
N LYS A 137 9.88 6.94 -14.14
CA LYS A 137 9.51 6.34 -15.42
C LYS A 137 8.00 6.40 -15.69
N ALA A 138 7.17 6.57 -14.67
CA ALA A 138 5.72 6.63 -14.85
C ALA A 138 5.30 7.96 -15.48
N GLU A 139 4.96 7.94 -16.78
CA GLU A 139 4.63 9.13 -17.55
C GLU A 139 3.27 9.73 -17.19
N LYS A 140 2.30 8.87 -16.85
CA LYS A 140 0.92 9.29 -16.57
C LYS A 140 0.72 9.47 -15.07
N GLN A 141 0.06 10.56 -14.68
CA GLN A 141 -0.24 10.85 -13.27
C GLN A 141 -0.94 9.68 -12.56
N LYS A 142 -1.88 9.01 -13.24
CA LYS A 142 -2.63 7.85 -12.70
C LYS A 142 -1.75 6.62 -12.42
N GLU A 143 -0.58 6.51 -13.05
CA GLU A 143 0.39 5.43 -12.82
C GLU A 143 1.46 5.87 -11.81
N ARG A 144 1.79 7.16 -11.81
CA ARG A 144 2.78 7.78 -10.94
C ARG A 144 2.30 7.94 -9.50
N GLU A 145 1.10 8.47 -9.29
CA GLU A 145 0.51 8.71 -7.96
C GLU A 145 0.54 7.47 -7.03
N PRO A 146 0.11 6.26 -7.45
CA PRO A 146 0.19 5.08 -6.60
C PRO A 146 1.63 4.63 -6.30
N LEU A 147 2.56 4.79 -7.25
CA LEU A 147 3.98 4.49 -7.06
C LEU A 147 4.65 5.48 -6.10
N GLU A 148 4.31 6.76 -6.20
CA GLU A 148 4.77 7.78 -5.26
C GLU A 148 4.25 7.52 -3.86
N ALA A 149 2.99 7.10 -3.71
CA ALA A 149 2.40 6.80 -2.42
C ALA A 149 3.16 5.66 -1.70
N ILE A 150 3.42 4.54 -2.37
CA ILE A 150 4.21 3.45 -1.77
C ILE A 150 5.67 3.85 -1.54
N HIS A 151 6.26 4.66 -2.43
CA HIS A 151 7.62 5.18 -2.24
C HIS A 151 7.73 6.04 -0.97
N ARG A 152 6.75 6.93 -0.72
CA ARG A 152 6.70 7.78 0.48
C ARG A 152 6.62 6.98 1.78
N VAL A 153 6.01 5.80 1.76
CA VAL A 153 5.97 4.90 2.93
C VAL A 153 7.30 4.21 3.13
N LEU A 154 7.91 3.69 2.07
CA LEU A 154 9.06 2.79 2.18
C LEU A 154 10.40 3.51 2.27
N ASP A 155 10.56 4.68 1.63
CA ASP A 155 11.86 5.37 1.60
C ASP A 155 12.40 5.75 2.99
N PRO A 156 11.60 6.29 3.92
CA PRO A 156 12.07 6.58 5.28
C PRO A 156 12.54 5.30 6.01
N LEU A 157 11.79 4.20 5.86
CA LEU A 157 12.13 2.91 6.48
C LEU A 157 13.42 2.33 5.93
N LEU A 158 13.60 2.41 4.61
CA LEU A 158 14.81 1.96 3.94
C LEU A 158 16.02 2.82 4.32
N LYS A 159 15.84 4.13 4.51
CA LYS A 159 16.90 5.03 4.99
C LYS A 159 17.36 4.63 6.39
N GLU A 160 16.43 4.39 7.31
CA GLU A 160 16.75 3.97 8.67
C GLU A 160 17.47 2.60 8.70
N LEU A 161 17.05 1.65 7.87
CA LEU A 161 17.73 0.35 7.72
C LEU A 161 19.14 0.46 7.11
N MET A 162 19.40 1.48 6.28
CA MET A 162 20.75 1.71 5.74
C MET A 162 21.68 2.31 6.80
N GLU A 163 21.16 3.19 7.66
CA GLU A 163 21.89 3.78 8.77
C GLU A 163 22.17 2.73 9.86
N ASN A 164 21.20 1.84 10.12
CA ASN A 164 21.27 0.78 11.12
C ASN A 164 20.90 -0.58 10.50
N PRO A 165 21.82 -1.25 9.79
CA PRO A 165 21.57 -2.54 9.14
C PRO A 165 21.51 -3.68 10.17
N ASP A 166 20.39 -3.74 10.89
CA ASP A 166 20.12 -4.78 11.86
C ASP A 166 19.11 -5.80 11.33
N ARG A 167 19.38 -7.08 11.57
CA ARG A 167 18.55 -8.19 11.09
C ARG A 167 17.14 -8.18 11.71
N LYS A 168 16.98 -7.77 12.97
CA LYS A 168 15.67 -7.70 13.62
C LYS A 168 14.86 -6.53 13.05
N LEU A 169 15.49 -5.38 12.83
CA LEU A 169 14.88 -4.25 12.14
C LEU A 169 14.44 -4.65 10.73
N TYR A 170 15.31 -5.35 9.99
CA TYR A 170 14.97 -5.83 8.66
C TYR A 170 13.75 -6.76 8.66
N LYS A 171 13.68 -7.70 9.62
CA LYS A 171 12.50 -8.57 9.78
C LYS A 171 11.22 -7.77 10.05
N ILE A 172 11.29 -6.76 10.92
CA ILE A 172 10.16 -5.86 11.21
C ILE A 172 9.67 -5.15 9.94
N PHE A 173 10.58 -4.65 9.12
CA PHE A 173 10.27 -4.06 7.82
C PHE A 173 9.65 -5.09 6.86
N TYR A 174 10.24 -6.27 6.75
CA TYR A 174 9.79 -7.32 5.86
C TYR A 174 8.35 -7.78 6.20
N ASP A 175 8.07 -8.02 7.49
CA ASP A 175 6.73 -8.39 7.98
C ASP A 175 5.69 -7.30 7.65
N PHE A 176 6.07 -6.03 7.72
CA PHE A 176 5.20 -4.91 7.34
C PHE A 176 4.93 -4.86 5.83
N VAL A 177 5.95 -5.03 4.99
CA VAL A 177 5.76 -5.09 3.52
C VAL A 177 4.84 -6.27 3.15
N GLN A 178 5.00 -7.42 3.81
CA GLN A 178 4.08 -8.56 3.64
C GLN A 178 2.65 -8.22 4.04
N ALA A 179 2.45 -7.55 5.19
CA ALA A 179 1.14 -7.13 5.64
C ALA A 179 0.47 -6.16 4.64
N VAL A 180 1.22 -5.19 4.11
CA VAL A 180 0.71 -4.26 3.08
C VAL A 180 0.21 -5.04 1.86
N ILE A 181 0.95 -6.06 1.41
CA ILE A 181 0.56 -6.84 0.24
C ILE A 181 -0.65 -7.73 0.53
N ALA A 182 -0.68 -8.35 1.71
CA ALA A 182 -1.79 -9.20 2.14
C ALA A 182 -3.10 -8.40 2.17
N TYR A 183 -3.09 -7.22 2.78
CA TYR A 183 -4.28 -6.36 2.83
C TYR A 183 -4.62 -5.72 1.49
N HIS A 184 -3.62 -5.33 0.68
CA HIS A 184 -3.87 -4.84 -0.68
C HIS A 184 -4.62 -5.88 -1.51
N ARG A 185 -4.20 -7.15 -1.44
CA ARG A 185 -4.92 -8.26 -2.10
C ARG A 185 -6.30 -8.50 -1.49
N PHE A 186 -6.42 -8.45 -0.16
CA PHE A 186 -7.69 -8.63 0.54
C PHE A 186 -8.74 -7.59 0.13
N PHE A 187 -8.32 -6.33 -0.09
CA PHE A 187 -9.17 -5.22 -0.53
C PHE A 187 -9.48 -5.22 -2.03
N GLY A 188 -8.98 -6.18 -2.80
CA GLY A 188 -9.30 -6.33 -4.23
C GLY A 188 -8.29 -5.70 -5.20
N GLY A 189 -7.08 -5.36 -4.73
CA GLY A 189 -5.99 -4.95 -5.61
C GLY A 189 -5.73 -5.98 -6.70
N SER A 190 -5.78 -5.54 -7.96
CA SER A 190 -5.82 -6.42 -9.14
C SER A 190 -4.46 -6.54 -9.84
N ASP A 191 -4.23 -7.67 -10.53
CA ASP A 191 -3.00 -7.94 -11.31
C ASP A 191 -2.97 -7.24 -12.70
N LYS A 192 -4.03 -6.52 -13.11
CA LYS A 192 -4.17 -5.94 -14.46
C LYS A 192 -3.48 -4.59 -14.62
#